data_AF-A0A2V6ENV1-F1
#
_entry.id   AF-A0A2V6ENV1-F1
#
_cell.length_a   1.000
_cell.length_b   1.000
_cell.length_c   1.000
_cell.angle_alpha   90.00
_cell.angle_beta   90.00
_cell.angle_gamma   90.00
#
_symmetry.space_group_name_H-M   'P 1'
#
loop_
_entity.id
_entity.type
_entity.pdbx_description
1 polymer ?
#
loop_
_entity_poly.entity_id
_entity_poly.type
_entity_poly.pdbx_seq_one_letter_code
_entity_poly.pdbx_strand_id
1 'polypeptide(L)' 'AAALPEARAYEKRFAAYELSYCEGREREAYERLRRLYDVGKNERLPTLITRLKFLEQKLNIPNEQRIPEGAH' A
#
# COMPACT_ATOMS: atom_id res chain seq x y z
N ALA A 1 -6.04 21.23 -21.69
CA ALA A 1 -5.35 19.94 -21.47
C ALA A 1 -3.99 20.22 -20.84
N ALA A 2 -3.89 20.11 -19.51
CA ALA A 2 -2.64 20.33 -18.79
C ALA A 2 -2.22 18.99 -18.17
N ALA A 3 -1.35 18.27 -18.86
CA ALA A 3 -0.70 17.07 -18.32
C ALA A 3 0.45 17.53 -17.44
N LEU A 4 0.18 17.72 -16.14
CA LEU A 4 1.23 17.89 -15.13
C LEU A 4 1.93 16.52 -14.94
N PRO A 5 3.24 16.39 -15.25
CA PRO A 5 3.93 15.11 -15.18
C PRO A 5 3.99 14.51 -13.77
N GLU A 6 3.87 15.33 -12.73
CA GLU A 6 3.92 14.92 -11.32
C GLU A 6 2.60 14.33 -10.81
N ALA A 7 1.47 14.68 -11.44
CA ALA A 7 0.16 14.17 -11.02
C ALA A 7 0.02 12.66 -11.24
N ARG A 8 0.71 12.10 -12.24
CA ARG A 8 0.69 10.65 -12.53
C ARG A 8 1.32 9.78 -11.45
N ALA A 9 2.26 10.31 -10.67
CA ALA A 9 2.83 9.58 -9.54
C ALA A 9 1.86 9.59 -8.35
N TYR A 10 1.28 10.74 -8.03
CA TYR A 10 0.34 10.88 -6.92
C TYR A 10 -1.00 10.16 -7.18
N GLU A 11 -1.57 10.25 -8.38
CA GLU A 11 -2.82 9.58 -8.75
C GLU A 11 -2.70 8.05 -8.75
N LYS A 12 -1.55 7.49 -9.17
CA LYS A 12 -1.29 6.05 -9.03
C LYS A 12 -1.08 5.63 -7.57
N ARG A 13 -0.55 6.50 -6.72
CA ARG A 13 -0.35 6.26 -5.28
C ARG A 13 -1.66 6.30 -4.48
N PHE A 14 -2.71 6.93 -5.01
CA PHE A 14 -4.03 7.02 -4.36
C PHE A 14 -4.95 5.81 -4.63
N ALA A 15 -4.75 5.10 -5.73
CA ALA A 15 -5.54 3.90 -6.08
C ALA A 15 -5.47 2.79 -5.01
N ALA A 16 -4.39 2.80 -4.21
CA ALA A 16 -4.20 1.97 -3.02
C ALA A 16 -5.25 2.19 -1.92
N TYR A 17 -5.67 3.44 -1.72
CA TYR A 17 -6.62 3.83 -0.67
C TYR A 17 -8.04 3.41 -1.07
N GLU A 18 -8.42 3.63 -2.33
CA GLU A 18 -9.73 3.28 -2.89
C GLU A 18 -9.98 1.77 -2.96
N LEU A 19 -8.97 0.98 -3.39
CA LEU A 19 -9.12 -0.49 -3.49
C LEU A 19 -9.36 -1.18 -2.15
N SER A 20 -9.02 -0.50 -1.05
CA SER A 20 -9.07 -1.06 0.29
C SER A 20 -10.46 -0.95 0.95
N TYR A 21 -11.39 -0.24 0.32
CA TYR A 21 -12.80 -0.12 0.74
C TYR A 21 -13.72 -1.17 0.11
N CYS A 22 -13.23 -2.02 -0.80
CA CYS A 22 -13.98 -3.16 -1.29
C CYS A 22 -13.87 -4.33 -0.30
N GLU A 23 -14.86 -4.48 0.58
CA GLU A 23 -15.02 -5.68 1.41
C GLU A 23 -14.94 -6.94 0.54
N GLY A 24 -14.09 -7.90 0.92
CA GLY A 24 -13.82 -9.13 0.16
C GLY A 24 -12.59 -9.10 -0.77
N ARG A 25 -11.94 -7.95 -0.98
CA ARG A 25 -10.69 -7.84 -1.79
C ARG A 25 -9.43 -7.52 -0.98
N GLU A 26 -9.48 -7.75 0.31
CA GLU A 26 -8.44 -7.31 1.25
C GLU A 26 -7.10 -8.02 1.01
N ARG A 27 -7.16 -9.30 0.63
CA ARG A 27 -5.98 -10.09 0.24
C ARG A 27 -5.34 -9.53 -1.03
N GLU A 28 -6.14 -9.28 -2.08
CA GLU A 28 -5.65 -8.67 -3.32
C GLU A 28 -5.08 -7.27 -3.08
N ALA A 29 -5.74 -6.48 -2.22
CA ALA A 29 -5.27 -5.17 -1.83
C ALA A 29 -3.91 -5.28 -1.12
N TYR A 30 -3.76 -6.19 -0.16
CA TYR A 30 -2.50 -6.44 0.53
C TYR A 30 -1.38 -6.77 -0.47
N GLU A 31 -1.61 -7.68 -1.41
CA GLU A 31 -0.60 -8.06 -2.40
C GLU A 31 -0.19 -6.89 -3.31
N ARG A 32 -1.14 -6.08 -3.78
CA ARG A 32 -0.85 -4.89 -4.59
C ARG A 32 -0.05 -3.85 -3.80
N LEU A 33 -0.43 -3.60 -2.55
CA LEU A 33 0.28 -2.67 -1.66
C LEU A 33 1.68 -3.19 -1.31
N ARG A 34 1.84 -4.50 -1.12
CA ARG A 34 3.13 -5.11 -0.81
C ARG A 34 4.09 -4.99 -1.99
N ARG A 35 3.61 -5.21 -3.21
CA ARG A 35 4.40 -4.95 -4.42
C ARG A 35 4.85 -3.49 -4.49
N LEU A 36 3.98 -2.54 -4.18
CA LEU A 36 4.34 -1.11 -4.14
C LEU A 36 5.43 -0.83 -3.07
N TYR A 37 5.32 -1.46 -1.90
CA TYR A 37 6.33 -1.38 -0.84
C TYR A 37 7.70 -1.95 -1.25
N ASP A 38 7.70 -3.01 -2.07
CA ASP A 38 8.90 -3.67 -2.58
C ASP A 38 9.57 -2.90 -3.72
N VAL A 39 8.84 -2.05 -4.46
CA VAL A 39 9.38 -1.25 -5.59
C VAL A 39 10.47 -0.26 -5.15
N GLY A 40 10.42 0.28 -3.92
CA GLY A 40 11.56 1.05 -3.40
C GLY A 40 11.22 2.00 -2.25
N LYS A 41 12.26 2.44 -1.52
CA LYS A 41 12.16 3.28 -0.32
C LYS A 41 11.44 4.62 -0.55
N ASN A 42 11.58 5.22 -1.73
CA ASN A 42 10.90 6.48 -2.07
C ASN A 42 9.38 6.33 -2.25
N GLU A 43 8.88 5.11 -2.40
CA GLU A 43 7.45 4.79 -2.53
C GLU A 43 6.83 4.30 -1.21
N ARG A 44 7.64 4.15 -0.15
CA ARG A 44 7.20 3.69 1.19
C ARG A 44 6.62 4.85 2.00
N LEU A 45 5.50 5.37 1.52
CA LEU A 45 4.79 6.42 2.23
C LEU A 45 4.27 5.91 3.60
N PRO A 46 4.28 6.74 4.65
CA PRO A 46 3.75 6.36 5.97
C PRO A 46 2.30 5.83 5.90
N THR A 47 1.50 6.36 4.99
CA THR A 47 0.12 5.92 4.74
C THR A 47 0.05 4.50 4.15
N LEU A 48 0.94 4.14 3.24
CA LEU A 48 1.07 2.79 2.68
C LEU A 48 1.46 1.79 3.78
N ILE A 49 2.47 2.12 4.58
CA ILE A 49 2.94 1.31 5.70
C ILE A 49 1.81 1.08 6.71
N THR A 50 1.08 2.14 7.06
CA THR A 50 -0.06 2.05 7.98
C THR A 50 -1.15 1.13 7.43
N ARG A 51 -1.45 1.23 6.13
CA ARG A 51 -2.47 0.38 5.51
C ARG A 51 -2.05 -1.08 5.40
N LEU A 52 -0.79 -1.34 5.09
CA LEU A 52 -0.21 -2.69 5.09
C LEU A 52 -0.32 -3.32 6.49
N LYS A 53 0.08 -2.61 7.55
CA LYS A 53 -0.04 -3.10 8.93
C LYS A 53 -1.50 -3.40 9.32
N PHE A 54 -2.44 -2.54 8.91
CA PHE A 54 -3.87 -2.78 9.13
C PHE A 54 -4.35 -4.07 8.46
N LEU A 55 -4.01 -4.26 7.18
CA LEU A 55 -4.37 -5.47 6.44
C LEU A 55 -3.69 -6.72 6.99
N GLU A 56 -2.44 -6.62 7.44
CA GLU A 56 -1.71 -7.72 8.08
C GLU A 56 -2.38 -8.21 9.35
N GLN A 57 -2.90 -7.28 10.17
CA GLN A 57 -3.69 -7.62 11.34
C GLN A 57 -5.03 -8.25 10.95
N LYS A 58 -5.76 -7.62 10.02
CA LYS A 58 -7.09 -8.09 9.62
C LYS A 58 -7.07 -9.46 8.92
N LEU A 59 -6.05 -9.72 8.11
CA LEU A 59 -5.85 -11.00 7.42
C LEU A 59 -5.11 -12.03 8.27
N ASN A 60 -4.73 -11.71 9.52
CA ASN A 60 -3.91 -12.54 10.39
C ASN A 60 -2.62 -13.04 9.72
N ILE A 61 -1.95 -12.16 8.98
CA ILE A 61 -0.65 -12.46 8.35
C ILE A 61 0.37 -12.74 9.46
N PRO A 62 1.17 -13.81 9.39
CA PRO A 62 2.18 -14.12 10.39
C PRO A 62 3.28 -13.05 10.42
N ASN A 63 3.82 -12.76 11.61
CA ASN A 63 4.80 -11.68 11.81
C ASN A 63 6.02 -11.78 10.87
N GLU A 64 6.46 -12.99 10.53
CA GLU A 64 7.58 -13.23 9.61
C GLU A 64 7.32 -12.70 8.19
N GLN A 65 6.06 -12.61 7.78
CA GLN A 65 5.65 -12.09 6.47
C GLN A 65 5.31 -10.60 6.51
N ARG A 66 5.20 -10.00 7.69
CA ARG A 66 4.82 -8.60 7.86
C ARG A 66 5.93 -7.65 7.44
N ILE A 67 5.57 -6.40 7.16
CA ILE A 67 6.56 -5.34 6.99
C ILE A 67 7.22 -5.00 8.35
N PRO A 68 8.53 -4.67 8.37
CA PRO A 68 9.23 -4.36 9.61
C PRO A 68 8.66 -3.11 10.28
N GLU A 69 8.65 -3.10 11.62
CA GLU A 69 7.98 -2.04 12.39
C GLU A 69 8.57 -0.65 12.14
N GLY A 70 9.88 -0.57 11.89
CA GLY A 70 10.62 0.66 11.57
C GLY A 70 10.76 0.96 10.07
N ALA A 71 9.89 0.42 9.21
CA ALA A 71 9.83 0.87 7.83
C ALA A 71 9.30 2.32 7.80
N HIS A 72 10.21 3.28 7.70
CA HIS A 72 9.93 4.71 7.47
C HIS A 72 10.81 5.21 6.33
#